data_AF-A0A3L7N8U1-F1
#
_entry.id   AF-A0A3L7N8U1-F1
#
_cell.length_a   1.000
_cell.length_b   1.000
_cell.length_c   1.000
_cell.angle_alpha   90.00
_cell.angle_beta   90.00
_cell.angle_gamma   90.00
#
_symmetry.space_group_name_H-M   'P 1'
#
loop_
_entity.id
_entity.type
_entity.pdbx_description
1 polymer ?
#
loop_
_entity_poly.entity_id
_entity_poly.type
_entity_poly.pdbx_seq_one_letter_code
_entity_poly.pdbx_strand_id
1 'polypeptide(L)'
;MIGECMFLMHGLSTWMFSTVHLFGIFDSIPSVFFGFPLVLLASVVFAATHHESPDAIRWATIHWTIWISGILGVVFLLVYVLSQGA
;
A
#
# COMPACT_ATOMS: atom_id res chain seq x y z
N MET A 1 -39.66 -20.42 -4.40
CA MET A 1 -38.37 -20.72 -3.75
C MET A 1 -37.19 -20.92 -4.70
N ILE A 2 -37.38 -21.25 -5.99
CA ILE A 2 -36.25 -21.47 -6.94
C ILE A 2 -35.62 -20.15 -7.44
N GLY A 3 -36.41 -19.07 -7.56
CA GLY A 3 -35.91 -17.76 -8.04
C GLY A 3 -34.93 -17.07 -7.09
N GLU A 4 -35.11 -17.21 -5.78
CA GLU A 4 -34.22 -16.63 -4.75
C GLU A 4 -32.81 -17.25 -4.80
N CYS A 5 -32.71 -18.56 -5.04
CA CYS A 5 -31.43 -19.26 -5.18
C CYS A 5 -30.66 -18.82 -6.43
N MET A 6 -31.37 -18.54 -7.53
CA MET A 6 -30.76 -18.12 -8.80
C MET A 6 -30.26 -16.67 -8.74
N PHE A 7 -30.95 -15.78 -8.01
CA PHE A 7 -30.50 -14.41 -7.72
C PHE A 7 -29.25 -14.38 -6.82
N LEU A 8 -29.22 -15.24 -5.78
CA LEU A 8 -28.04 -15.39 -4.91
C LEU A 8 -26.82 -15.94 -5.66
N MET A 9 -27.02 -16.90 -6.57
CA MET A 9 -25.93 -17.48 -7.38
C MET A 9 -25.36 -16.47 -8.39
N HIS A 10 -26.20 -15.64 -9.00
CA HIS A 10 -25.74 -14.55 -9.89
C HIS A 10 -25.03 -13.44 -9.10
N GLY A 11 -25.54 -13.08 -7.91
CA GLY A 11 -24.87 -12.14 -7.01
C GLY A 11 -23.50 -12.65 -6.57
N LEU A 12 -23.40 -13.89 -6.07
CA LEU A 12 -22.13 -14.49 -5.65
C LEU A 12 -21.10 -14.55 -6.79
N SER A 13 -21.55 -14.89 -8.00
CA SER A 13 -20.73 -14.86 -9.22
C SER A 13 -20.18 -13.45 -9.52
N THR A 14 -21.03 -12.41 -9.51
CA THR A 14 -20.57 -11.03 -9.77
C THR A 14 -19.67 -10.47 -8.67
N TRP A 15 -19.89 -10.86 -7.40
CA TRP A 15 -18.98 -10.54 -6.29
C TRP A 15 -17.62 -11.23 -6.49
N MET A 16 -17.59 -12.52 -6.82
CA MET A 16 -16.34 -13.26 -7.08
C MET A 16 -15.58 -12.67 -8.27
N PHE A 17 -16.24 -12.35 -9.39
CA PHE A 17 -15.58 -11.73 -10.55
C PHE A 17 -15.10 -10.30 -10.28
N SER A 18 -15.83 -9.52 -9.47
CA SER A 18 -15.42 -8.17 -9.04
C SER A 18 -14.21 -8.21 -8.11
N THR A 19 -14.19 -9.17 -7.17
CA THR A 19 -13.04 -9.37 -6.27
C THR A 19 -11.81 -9.84 -7.04
N VAL A 20 -11.96 -10.76 -7.99
CA VAL A 20 -10.84 -11.25 -8.83
C VAL A 20 -10.28 -10.16 -9.76
N HIS A 21 -11.12 -9.28 -10.31
CA HIS A 21 -10.64 -8.12 -11.10
C HIS A 21 -9.89 -7.10 -10.24
N LEU A 22 -10.38 -6.85 -9.01
CA LEU A 22 -9.68 -5.98 -8.07
C LEU A 22 -8.28 -6.53 -7.79
N PHE A 23 -8.16 -7.80 -7.41
CA PHE A 23 -6.86 -8.44 -7.14
C PHE A 23 -5.95 -8.54 -8.37
N GLY A 24 -6.49 -8.82 -9.57
CA GLY A 24 -5.70 -8.91 -10.80
C GLY A 24 -5.05 -7.59 -11.23
N ILE A 25 -5.66 -6.44 -10.90
CA ILE A 25 -5.05 -5.12 -11.11
C ILE A 25 -3.88 -4.90 -10.14
N PHE A 26 -4.00 -5.34 -8.89
CA PHE A 26 -2.94 -5.23 -7.89
C PHE A 26 -1.72 -6.12 -8.21
N ASP A 27 -1.91 -7.27 -8.84
CA ASP A 27 -0.80 -8.14 -9.27
C ASP A 27 0.07 -7.50 -10.36
N SER A 28 -0.52 -6.63 -11.19
CA SER A 28 0.20 -5.96 -12.29
C SER A 28 0.90 -4.67 -11.87
N ILE A 29 0.56 -4.12 -10.70
CA ILE A 29 1.12 -2.85 -10.21
C ILE A 29 2.24 -3.18 -9.24
N PRO A 30 3.50 -2.77 -9.53
CA PRO A 30 4.60 -2.95 -8.59
C PRO A 30 4.22 -2.42 -7.20
N SER A 31 4.39 -3.25 -6.16
CA SER A 31 3.98 -2.96 -4.78
C SER A 31 4.55 -1.64 -4.24
N VAL A 32 5.65 -1.17 -4.83
CA VAL A 32 6.28 0.14 -4.61
C VAL A 32 5.31 1.32 -4.79
N PHE A 33 4.34 1.22 -5.69
CA PHE A 33 3.32 2.26 -5.93
C PHE A 33 2.30 2.37 -4.80
N PHE A 34 2.13 1.33 -3.99
CA PHE A 34 1.31 1.38 -2.78
C PHE A 34 2.15 1.71 -1.55
N GLY A 35 3.37 1.18 -1.47
CA GLY A 35 4.28 1.42 -0.35
C GLY A 35 4.67 2.89 -0.18
N PHE A 36 5.12 3.56 -1.24
CA PHE A 36 5.61 4.94 -1.13
C PHE A 36 4.53 5.95 -0.71
N PRO A 37 3.32 5.96 -1.31
CA PRO A 37 2.25 6.85 -0.84
C PRO A 37 1.86 6.61 0.61
N LEU A 38 1.85 5.35 1.07
CA LEU A 38 1.58 5.02 2.47
C LEU A 38 2.67 5.54 3.42
N VAL A 39 3.94 5.44 3.03
CA VAL A 39 5.06 6.01 3.80
C VAL A 39 4.96 7.53 3.90
N LEU A 40 4.62 8.19 2.79
CA LEU A 40 4.41 9.64 2.78
C LEU A 40 3.26 10.03 3.70
N LEU A 41 2.11 9.35 3.58
CA LEU A 41 0.94 9.61 4.41
C LEU A 41 1.24 9.40 5.90
N ALA A 42 1.90 8.30 6.26
CA ALA A 42 2.30 8.02 7.64
C ALA A 42 3.25 9.10 8.18
N SER A 43 4.20 9.57 7.36
CA SER A 43 5.13 10.64 7.74
C SER A 43 4.41 11.97 7.98
N VAL A 44 3.42 12.32 7.15
CA VAL A 44 2.59 13.52 7.32
C VAL A 44 1.77 13.43 8.60
N VAL A 45 1.06 12.33 8.83
CA VAL A 45 0.22 12.13 10.03
C VAL A 45 1.06 12.17 11.30
N PHE A 46 2.22 11.52 11.29
CA PHE A 46 3.18 11.55 12.39
C PHE A 46 3.65 12.99 12.68
N ALA A 47 4.06 13.72 11.64
CA ALA A 47 4.53 15.10 11.79
C ALA A 47 3.43 16.03 12.32
N ALA A 48 2.22 15.93 11.77
CA ALA A 48 1.07 16.77 12.12
C ALA A 48 0.55 16.54 13.54
N THR A 49 0.78 15.37 14.12
CA THR A 49 0.39 15.07 15.51
C THR A 49 1.42 15.54 16.54
N HIS A 50 2.66 15.81 16.11
CA HIS A 50 3.77 16.17 17.00
C HIS A 50 4.17 17.64 16.91
N HIS A 51 3.87 18.32 15.80
CA HIS A 51 4.27 19.71 15.57
C HIS A 51 3.06 20.55 15.20
N GLU A 52 2.96 21.73 15.80
CA GLU A 52 1.86 22.68 15.52
C GLU A 52 2.21 23.66 14.39
N SER A 53 3.50 23.94 14.17
CA SER A 53 3.91 24.90 13.14
C SER A 53 3.99 24.25 11.75
N PRO A 54 3.43 24.88 10.69
CA PRO A 54 3.43 24.33 9.34
C PRO A 54 4.82 24.01 8.80
N ASP A 55 5.80 24.85 9.11
CA ASP A 55 7.19 24.65 8.69
C ASP A 55 7.81 23.42 9.36
N ALA A 56 7.57 23.20 10.66
CA ALA A 56 8.07 22.03 11.36
C ALA A 56 7.41 20.74 10.87
N ILE A 57 6.11 20.76 10.58
CA ILE A 57 5.39 19.61 10.00
C ILE A 57 6.00 19.24 8.65
N ARG A 58 6.28 20.23 7.78
CA ARG A 58 6.88 19.99 6.47
C ARG A 58 8.27 19.37 6.59
N TRP A 59 9.14 19.95 7.43
CA TRP A 59 10.49 19.42 7.62
C TRP A 59 10.50 18.03 8.23
N ALA A 60 9.66 17.79 9.24
CA ALA A 60 9.52 16.48 9.84
C ALA A 60 8.98 15.44 8.85
N THR A 61 7.98 15.80 8.03
CA THR A 61 7.45 14.93 6.98
C THR A 61 8.55 14.50 6.00
N ILE A 62 9.36 15.46 5.52
CA ILE A 62 10.47 15.18 4.59
C ILE A 62 11.49 14.26 5.27
N HIS A 63 11.88 14.58 6.50
CA HIS A 63 12.85 13.79 7.27
C HIS A 63 12.40 12.34 7.42
N TRP A 64 11.18 12.11 7.90
CA TRP A 64 10.64 10.76 8.11
C TRP A 64 10.44 10.01 6.80
N THR A 65 9.97 10.69 5.74
CA THR A 65 9.82 10.07 4.42
C THR A 65 11.15 9.56 3.90
N ILE A 66 12.21 10.38 3.97
CA ILE A 66 13.56 10.00 3.53
C ILE A 66 14.11 8.87 4.40
N TRP A 67 13.98 8.98 5.72
CA TRP A 67 14.53 8.00 6.66
C TRP A 67 13.90 6.62 6.48
N ILE A 68 12.55 6.54 6.46
CA ILE A 68 11.81 5.28 6.28
C ILE A 68 12.09 4.69 4.89
N SER A 69 12.06 5.53 3.85
CA SER A 69 12.33 5.09 2.48
C SER A 69 13.76 4.58 2.31
N GLY A 70 14.73 5.20 2.99
CA GLY A 70 16.13 4.75 3.03
C GLY A 70 16.28 3.37 3.66
N ILE A 71 15.65 3.14 4.82
CA ILE A 71 15.67 1.82 5.48
C ILE A 71 15.02 0.77 4.59
N LEU A 72 13.84 1.06 4.04
CA LEU A 72 13.16 0.15 3.12
C LEU A 72 14.04 -0.17 1.92
N GLY A 73 14.65 0.83 1.29
CA GLY A 73 15.54 0.65 0.15
C GLY A 73 16.73 -0.25 0.46
N VAL A 74 17.38 -0.06 1.61
CA VAL A 74 18.49 -0.92 2.05
C VAL A 74 18.02 -2.35 2.28
N VAL A 75 16.89 -2.54 2.97
CA VAL A 75 16.32 -3.88 3.22
C VAL A 75 15.95 -4.57 1.90
N PHE A 76 15.29 -3.87 0.98
CA PHE A 76 14.95 -4.38 -0.34
C PHE A 76 16.19 -4.79 -1.13
N LEU A 77 17.23 -3.95 -1.12
CA LEU A 77 18.50 -4.25 -1.78
C LEU A 77 19.15 -5.51 -1.18
N LEU A 78 19.19 -5.61 0.15
CA LEU A 78 19.74 -6.78 0.84
C LEU A 78 18.98 -8.05 0.48
N VAL A 79 17.64 -8.03 0.55
CA VAL A 79 16.79 -9.16 0.19
C VAL A 79 17.02 -9.55 -1.27
N TYR A 80 17.10 -8.57 -2.18
CA TYR A 80 17.37 -8.81 -3.59
C TYR A 80 18.72 -9.48 -3.82
N VAL A 81 19.80 -8.96 -3.23
CA VAL A 81 21.14 -9.53 -3.35
C VAL A 81 21.19 -10.96 -2.80
N LEU A 82 20.59 -11.18 -1.63
CA LEU A 82 20.52 -12.51 -1.02
C LEU A 82 19.68 -13.48 -1.85
N SER A 83 18.60 -13.02 -2.49
CA SER A 83 17.77 -13.86 -3.35
C SER A 83 18.45 -14.25 -4.66
N GLN A 84 19.51 -13.56 -5.09
CA GLN A 84 20.29 -13.98 -6.27
C GLN A 84 21.28 -15.10 -5.95
N GLY A 85 21.60 -15.33 -4.67
CA GLY A 85 22.55 -16.34 -4.22
C GLY A 85 21.93 -17.58 -3.59
N ALA A 86 20.60 -17.66 -3.52
CA ALA A 86 19.80 -18.79 -3.04
C ALA A 86 19.24 -19.60 -4.22
#